data_AF-A2E6V4-F1
#
_entry.id   AF-A2E6V4-F1
#
_cell.length_a   1.000
_cell.length_b   1.000
_cell.length_c   1.000
_cell.angle_alpha   90.00
_cell.angle_beta   90.00
_cell.angle_gamma   90.00
#
_symmetry.space_group_name_H-M   'P 1'
#
loop_
_entity.id
_entity.type
_entity.pdbx_description
1 polymer ?
#
loop_
_entity_poly.entity_id
_entity_poly.type
_entity_poly.pdbx_seq_one_letter_code
_entity_poly.pdbx_strand_id
1 'polypeptide(L)' 'MGKDDVVQMHKDFPNIHIVVSHMDNVPHATQTRIDISEAVNQNNIKEFVSIPADGETIEF' A
#
# COMPACT_ATOMS: atom_id res chain seq x y z
N MET A 1 0.95 7.69 7.15
CA MET A 1 0.26 6.41 6.97
C MET A 1 1.33 5.35 6.75
N GLY A 2 1.28 4.25 7.50
CA GLY A 2 2.19 3.12 7.33
C GLY A 2 1.44 1.84 6.95
N LYS A 3 2.17 0.73 6.86
CA LYS A 3 1.65 -0.61 6.57
C LYS A 3 0.48 -1.04 7.43
N ASP A 4 0.51 -0.71 8.73
CA ASP A 4 -0.55 -1.09 9.67
C ASP A 4 -1.87 -0.35 9.35
N ASP A 5 -1.78 0.90 8.89
CA ASP A 5 -2.94 1.67 8.48
C ASP A 5 -3.56 1.10 7.20
N VAL A 6 -2.76 0.59 6.26
CA VAL A 6 -3.27 -0.08 5.03
C VAL A 6 -4.08 -1.33 5.40
N VAL A 7 -3.55 -2.14 6.32
CA VAL A 7 -4.24 -3.35 6.81
C VAL A 7 -5.51 -2.97 7.56
N GLN A 8 -5.45 -1.94 8.41
CA GLN A 8 -6.62 -1.47 9.16
C GLN A 8 -7.70 -0.89 8.23
N MET A 9 -7.30 -0.12 7.22
CA MET A 9 -8.21 0.46 6.24
C MET A 9 -8.99 -0.62 5.47
N HIS A 10 -8.32 -1.71 5.06
CA HIS A 10 -9.01 -2.83 4.42
C HIS A 10 -9.98 -3.55 5.38
N LYS A 11 -9.65 -3.67 6.67
CA LYS A 11 -10.57 -4.25 7.67
C LYS A 11 -11.82 -3.40 7.85
N ASP A 12 -11.66 -2.09 7.89
CA ASP A 12 -12.78 -1.16 8.08
C ASP A 12 -13.62 -1.01 6.80
N PHE A 13 -12.99 -1.13 5.63
CA PHE A 13 -13.62 -0.98 4.32
C PHE A 13 -13.15 -2.09 3.35
N PRO A 14 -13.73 -3.31 3.40
CA PRO A 14 -13.22 -4.46 2.65
C PRO A 14 -13.39 -4.37 1.13
N ASN A 15 -14.20 -3.44 0.63
CA ASN A 15 -14.56 -3.34 -0.79
C ASN A 15 -13.96 -2.12 -1.50
N ILE A 16 -13.02 -1.39 -0.86
CA ILE A 16 -12.33 -0.27 -1.52
C ILE A 16 -11.01 -0.72 -2.11
N HIS A 17 -10.56 0.01 -3.14
CA HIS A 17 -9.21 -0.14 -3.68
C HIS A 17 -8.29 0.93 -3.08
N ILE A 18 -7.17 0.51 -2.50
CA ILE A 18 -6.20 1.38 -1.84
C ILE A 18 -5.01 1.60 -2.77
N VAL A 19 -4.65 2.85 -3.05
CA VAL A 19 -3.39 3.19 -3.75
C VAL A 19 -2.41 3.78 -2.75
N VAL A 20 -1.32 3.07 -2.51
CA VAL A 20 -0.30 3.50 -1.54
C VAL A 20 0.74 4.36 -2.27
N SER A 21 1.07 5.51 -1.68
CA SER A 21 2.06 6.47 -2.21
C SER A 21 3.02 6.90 -1.10
N HIS A 22 3.82 7.93 -1.36
CA HIS A 22 4.70 8.59 -0.38
C HIS A 22 5.68 7.63 0.32
N MET A 23 6.40 6.85 -0.49
CA MET A 23 7.48 5.95 -0.06
C MET A 23 8.67 6.12 -1.00
N ASP A 24 9.86 5.68 -0.56
CA ASP A 24 11.10 5.59 -1.36
C ASP A 24 11.66 6.89 -1.99
N ASN A 25 11.03 8.04 -1.73
CA ASN A 25 11.39 9.30 -2.41
C ASN A 25 11.91 10.41 -1.47
N VAL A 26 11.53 10.40 -0.19
CA VAL A 26 11.91 11.43 0.78
C VAL A 26 12.59 10.79 2.00
N PRO A 27 13.63 11.44 2.58
CA PRO A 27 14.47 10.80 3.59
C PRO A 27 13.76 10.53 4.93
N HIS A 28 12.59 11.13 5.17
CA HIS A 28 11.79 10.90 6.37
C HIS A 28 10.74 9.79 6.19
N ALA A 29 10.54 9.27 4.97
CA ALA A 29 9.71 8.10 4.77
C ALA A 29 10.45 6.87 5.29
N THR A 30 10.00 6.34 6.43
CA THR A 30 10.67 5.23 7.13
C THR A 30 10.21 3.84 6.65
N GLN A 31 9.22 3.79 5.75
CA GLN A 31 8.72 2.56 5.15
C GLN A 31 8.89 2.61 3.64
N THR A 32 9.26 1.46 3.10
CA THR A 32 9.56 1.25 1.68
C THR A 32 8.44 0.50 0.96
N ARG A 33 8.49 0.44 -0.37
CA ARG A 33 7.61 -0.45 -1.17
C ARG A 33 7.64 -1.90 -0.70
N ILE A 34 8.80 -2.37 -0.24
CA ILE A 34 8.98 -3.74 0.27
C ILE A 34 8.18 -3.92 1.56
N ASP A 35 8.31 -2.98 2.52
CA ASP A 35 7.61 -3.05 3.81
C ASP A 35 6.08 -3.12 3.64
N ILE A 36 5.54 -2.32 2.72
CA ILE A 36 4.11 -2.32 2.40
C ILE A 36 3.72 -3.64 1.71
N SER A 37 4.51 -4.09 0.73
CA SER A 37 4.22 -5.33 -0.02
C SER A 37 4.20 -6.56 0.88
N GLU A 38 5.13 -6.65 1.84
CA GLU A 38 5.16 -7.74 2.81
C GLU A 38 3.90 -7.77 3.67
N ALA A 39 3.49 -6.62 4.21
CA ALA A 39 2.29 -6.52 5.04
C ALA A 39 1.02 -6.88 4.25
N VAL A 40 0.90 -6.41 3.01
CA VAL A 40 -0.21 -6.70 2.11
C VAL A 40 -0.31 -8.21 1.80
N ASN A 41 0.83 -8.85 1.53
CA ASN A 41 0.90 -10.29 1.26
C ASN A 41 0.57 -11.11 2.50
N GLN A 42 1.14 -10.77 3.66
CA GLN A 42 0.90 -11.48 4.93
C GLN A 42 -0.57 -11.45 5.36
N ASN A 43 -1.30 -10.39 5.00
CA ASN A 43 -2.71 -10.25 5.32
C ASN A 43 -3.65 -10.73 4.20
N ASN A 44 -3.12 -11.23 3.08
CA ASN A 44 -3.88 -11.68 1.91
C ASN A 44 -4.79 -10.59 1.28
N ILE A 45 -4.33 -9.34 1.25
CA ILE A 45 -5.11 -8.19 0.74
C ILE A 45 -4.55 -7.60 -0.56
N LYS A 46 -3.65 -8.31 -1.25
CA LYS A 46 -2.95 -7.84 -2.45
C LYS A 46 -3.88 -7.40 -3.58
N GLU A 47 -5.03 -8.04 -3.74
CA GLU A 47 -5.98 -7.71 -4.80
C GLU A 47 -6.65 -6.33 -4.61
N PHE A 48 -6.64 -5.80 -3.37
CA PHE A 48 -7.27 -4.53 -3.01
C PHE A 48 -6.28 -3.38 -2.84
N VAL A 49 -4.98 -3.63 -3.06
CA VAL A 49 -3.92 -2.64 -2.78
C VAL A 49 -2.96 -2.54 -3.96
N SER A 50 -2.87 -1.34 -4.54
CA SER A 50 -1.86 -0.99 -5.55
C SER A 50 -0.68 -0.26 -4.90
N ILE A 51 0.54 -0.68 -5.25
CA ILE A 51 1.81 -0.06 -4.82
C ILE A 51 2.58 0.34 -6.09
N PRO A 52 2.11 1.35 -6.84
CA PRO A 52 2.58 1.65 -8.20
C PRO A 52 4.00 2.18 -8.22
N ALA A 53 4.88 1.64 -9.06
CA ALA A 53 6.21 2.20 -9.30
C ALA A 53 6.11 3.64 -9.82
N ASP A 54 7.21 4.38 -9.72
CA ASP A 54 7.25 5.77 -10.20
C ASP A 54 7.01 5.82 -11.71
N GLY A 55 5.92 6.48 -12.12
CA GLY A 55 5.47 6.54 -13.52
C GLY A 55 4.51 5.42 -13.95
N GLU A 56 4.16 4.49 -13.07
CA GLU A 56 3.15 3.45 -13.35
C GLU A 56 1.74 4.05 -13.43
N THR A 57 0.94 3.58 -14.38
CA THR A 57 -0.46 3.97 -14.56
C THR A 57 -1.37 2.86 -14.05
N ILE A 58 -2.38 3.22 -13.25
CA ILE A 58 -3.44 2.32 -12.76
C ILE A 58 -4.75 2.76 -13.40
N GLU A 59 -5.50 1.81 -13.98
CA GLU A 59 -6.82 2.03 -14.58
C GLU A 59 -7.92 1.43 -13.67
N PHE A 60 -9.12 2.04 -13.68
CA PHE A 60 -10.26 1.70 -12.83
C PHE A 60 -11.55 1.57 -13.65
#